data_AF-A0A9X8VGX3-F1
#
_entry.id   AF-A0A9X8VGX3-F1
#
_cell.length_a   1.000
_cell.length_b   1.000
_cell.length_c   1.000
_cell.angle_alpha   90.00
_cell.angle_beta   90.00
_cell.angle_gamma   90.00
#
_symmetry.space_group_name_H-M   'P 1'
#
loop_
_entity.id
_entity.type
_entity.pdbx_description
1 polymer ?
#
loop_
_entity_poly.entity_id
_entity_poly.type
_entity_poly.pdbx_seq_one_letter_code
_entity_poly.pdbx_strand_id
1 'polypeptide(L)' 'VQRGNINEGVVLFQIVDRRLSGKKPVGMLTNLDAPALTELLGNRIMDRMTMDGGMWINFDWPSYRRKVKS' A
#
# COMPACT_ATOMS: atom_id res chain seq x y z
N VAL A 1 7.04 4.06 -25.29
CA VAL A 1 7.40 3.04 -24.28
C VAL A 1 7.26 3.64 -22.89
N GLN A 2 6.06 3.60 -22.30
CA GLN A 2 5.87 3.86 -20.88
C GLN A 2 6.25 2.58 -20.12
N ARG A 3 7.51 2.46 -19.71
CA ARG A 3 8.00 1.40 -18.80
C ARG A 3 8.02 1.91 -17.35
N GLY A 4 6.95 2.57 -16.91
CA GLY A 4 6.85 3.13 -15.56
C GLY A 4 6.35 2.11 -14.53
N ASN A 5 5.41 1.25 -14.90
CA ASN A 5 4.60 0.55 -13.89
C ASN A 5 5.23 -0.77 -13.35
N ILE A 6 5.95 -1.52 -14.19
CA ILE A 6 6.43 -2.87 -13.82
C ILE A 6 7.59 -2.79 -12.82
N ASN A 7 8.53 -1.87 -13.06
CA ASN A 7 9.73 -1.74 -12.21
C ASN A 7 9.37 -1.19 -10.83
N GLU A 8 8.43 -0.25 -10.75
CA GLU A 8 7.96 0.30 -9.48
C GLU A 8 7.29 -0.77 -8.60
N GLY A 9 6.43 -1.61 -9.19
CA GLY A 9 5.83 -2.74 -8.48
C GLY A 9 6.85 -3.75 -7.93
N VAL A 10 7.89 -4.07 -8.71
CA VAL A 10 8.97 -4.98 -8.28
C VAL A 10 9.79 -4.38 -7.13
N VAL A 11 10.10 -3.09 -7.19
CA VAL A 11 10.84 -2.41 -6.11
C VAL A 11 10.00 -2.34 -4.83
N LEU A 12 8.71 -2.01 -4.93
CA LEU A 12 7.79 -2.02 -3.79
C LEU A 12 7.70 -3.41 -3.16
N PHE A 13 7.58 -4.47 -3.97
CA PHE A 13 7.61 -5.85 -3.51
C PHE A 13 8.86 -6.15 -2.70
N GLN A 14 10.05 -5.84 -3.23
CA GLN A 14 11.32 -6.11 -2.57
C GLN A 14 11.46 -5.37 -1.23
N ILE A 15 10.97 -4.14 -1.14
CA ILE A 15 11.01 -3.36 0.10
C ILE A 15 10.10 -4.01 1.17
N VAL A 16 8.88 -4.37 0.79
CA VAL A 16 7.90 -5.01 1.71
C VAL A 16 8.42 -6.36 2.18
N ASP A 17 8.88 -7.20 1.26
CA ASP A 17 9.38 -8.54 1.56
C ASP A 17 10.58 -8.51 2.52
N ARG A 18 11.53 -7.58 2.30
CA ARG A 18 12.70 -7.41 3.17
C ARG A 18 12.32 -6.91 4.56
N ARG A 19 11.27 -6.09 4.70
CA ARG A 19 10.79 -5.58 5.98
C ARG A 19 10.04 -6.64 6.78
N LEU A 20 9.13 -7.35 6.13
CA LEU A 20 8.35 -8.43 6.74
C LEU A 20 9.26 -9.60 7.15
N SER A 21 10.23 -9.97 6.30
CA SER A 21 11.25 -10.97 6.64
C SER A 21 12.11 -10.56 7.85
N GLY A 22 12.31 -9.25 8.04
CA GLY A 22 12.98 -8.68 9.22
C GLY A 22 12.07 -8.50 10.44
N LYS A 23 10.82 -8.96 10.42
CA LYS A 23 9.78 -8.71 11.44
C LYS A 23 9.64 -7.23 11.78
N LYS A 24 9.85 -6.34 10.80
CA LYS A 24 9.70 -4.89 10.96
C LYS A 24 8.28 -4.50 10.52
N PRO A 25 7.56 -3.69 11.30
CA PRO A 25 6.24 -3.24 10.92
C PRO A 25 6.29 -2.43 9.62
N VAL A 26 5.28 -2.61 8.78
CA VAL A 26 5.10 -1.91 7.50
C VAL A 26 3.69 -1.35 7.45
N GLY A 27 3.55 -0.10 7.01
CA GLY A 27 2.27 0.52 6.73
C GLY A 27 2.28 1.16 5.34
N MET A 28 1.17 1.07 4.62
CA MET A 28 0.99 1.75 3.34
C MET A 28 -0.17 2.73 3.44
N LEU A 29 0.05 3.94 2.92
CA LEU A 29 -1.00 4.91 2.71
C LEU A 29 -1.24 5.00 1.21
N THR A 30 -2.44 4.64 0.77
CA THR A 30 -2.84 4.69 -0.63
C THR A 30 -4.18 5.36 -0.76
N ASN A 31 -4.42 5.98 -1.92
CA ASN A 31 -5.72 6.49 -2.31
C ASN A 31 -6.53 5.46 -3.14
N LEU A 32 -6.08 4.21 -3.15
CA LEU A 32 -6.73 3.11 -3.84
C LEU A 32 -7.48 2.24 -2.84
N ASP A 33 -8.64 1.75 -3.26
CA ASP A 33 -9.39 0.76 -2.50
C ASP A 33 -8.65 -0.59 -2.48
N ALA A 34 -8.99 -1.45 -1.52
CA ALA A 34 -8.35 -2.77 -1.37
C ALA A 34 -8.31 -3.60 -2.67
N PRO A 35 -9.36 -3.68 -3.50
CA PRO A 35 -9.33 -4.44 -4.74
C PRO A 35 -8.36 -3.83 -5.77
N ALA A 36 -8.37 -2.50 -5.93
CA ALA A 36 -7.49 -1.80 -6.86
C ALA A 36 -6.02 -1.89 -6.44
N LEU A 37 -5.75 -1.81 -5.14
CA LEU A 37 -4.41 -2.04 -4.61
C LEU A 37 -3.95 -3.48 -4.82
N THR A 38 -4.86 -4.44 -4.65
CA THR A 38 -4.57 -5.86 -4.87
C THR A 38 -4.25 -6.16 -6.33
N GLU A 39 -4.94 -5.51 -7.28
CA GLU A 39 -4.64 -5.61 -8.71
C GLU A 39 -3.27 -5.00 -9.04
N LEU A 40 -2.93 -3.86 -8.42
CA LEU A 40 -1.66 -3.15 -8.65
C LEU A 40 -0.45 -3.90 -8.07
N LEU A 41 -0.55 -4.33 -6.80
CA LEU A 41 0.54 -4.95 -6.04
C LEU A 41 0.58 -6.48 -6.18
N GLY A 42 -0.54 -7.08 -6.56
CA GLY A 42 -0.72 -8.53 -6.65
C GLY A 42 -1.09 -9.17 -5.32
N ASN A 43 -1.84 -10.28 -5.42
CA ASN A 43 -2.35 -11.05 -4.28
C ASN A 43 -1.28 -11.44 -3.25
N ARG A 44 -0.05 -11.72 -3.71
CA ARG A 44 1.05 -12.16 -2.84
C ARG A 44 1.55 -11.06 -1.90
N ILE A 45 1.51 -9.79 -2.30
CA ILE A 45 1.89 -8.67 -1.42
C ILE A 45 0.82 -8.45 -0.37
N MET A 46 -0.44 -8.47 -0.78
CA MET A 46 -1.57 -8.29 0.11
C MET A 46 -1.62 -9.37 1.19
N ASP A 47 -1.43 -10.63 0.81
CA ASP A 47 -1.35 -11.76 1.74
C ASP A 47 -0.22 -11.58 2.77
N ARG A 48 0.93 -11.09 2.32
CA ARG A 48 2.08 -10.82 3.20
C ARG A 48 1.83 -9.67 4.17
N MET A 49 1.07 -8.65 3.75
CA MET A 49 0.70 -7.54 4.62
C MET A 49 -0.35 -7.94 5.67
N THR A 50 -1.25 -8.86 5.36
CA THR A 50 -2.31 -9.31 6.28
C THR A 50 -1.88 -10.45 7.23
N MET A 51 -0.92 -11.29 6.83
CA MET A 51 -0.46 -12.47 7.58
C MET A 51 0.00 -12.18 9.03
N ASP A 52 0.52 -10.99 9.34
CA ASP A 52 1.12 -10.67 10.65
C ASP A 52 0.29 -9.63 11.44
N GLY A 53 -1.04 -9.65 11.27
CA GLY A 53 -1.95 -8.71 11.94
C GLY A 53 -2.10 -7.38 11.21
N GLY A 54 -1.92 -7.37 9.88
CA GLY A 54 -2.17 -6.20 9.05
C GLY A 54 -3.61 -5.72 9.16
N MET A 55 -3.78 -4.47 9.56
CA MET A 55 -5.10 -3.82 9.64
C MET A 55 -5.31 -2.95 8.40
N TRP A 56 -6.44 -3.15 7.73
CA TRP A 56 -6.89 -2.26 6.67
C TRP A 56 -7.81 -1.18 7.26
N ILE A 57 -7.49 0.09 7.04
CA ILE A 57 -8.28 1.22 7.53
C ILE A 57 -8.70 2.07 6.32
N ASN A 58 -10.01 2.22 6.13
CA ASN A 58 -10.58 3.08 5.10
C ASN A 58 -10.66 4.53 5.62
N PHE A 59 -10.15 5.47 4.83
CA PHE A 59 -10.30 6.90 5.09
C PHE A 59 -11.43 7.44 4.21
N ASP A 60 -12.66 7.44 4.74
CA ASP A 60 -13.87 7.92 4.03
C ASP A 60 -14.16 9.42 4.26
N TRP A 61 -13.27 10.13 4.96
CA TRP A 61 -13.46 11.53 5.28
C TRP A 61 -13.21 12.47 4.09
N PRO A 62 -13.99 13.56 3.97
CA PRO A 62 -13.73 14.60 3.00
C PRO A 62 -12.41 15.33 3.30
N SER A 63 -11.74 15.83 2.25
CA SER A 63 -10.46 16.55 2.35
C SER A 63 -10.46 17.62 3.46
N TYR A 64 -9.54 17.45 4.42
CA TYR A 64 -9.38 18.33 5.57
C TYR A 64 -8.88 19.73 5.18
N ARG A 65 -8.25 19.89 4.01
CA ARG A 65 -7.67 21.17 3.56
C ARG A 65 -8.70 22.31 3.46
N ARG A 66 -9.98 21.99 3.23
CA ARG A 66 -11.07 22.99 3.16
C ARG A 66 -11.43 23.61 4.53
N LYS A 67 -10.99 23.01 5.64
CA LYS A 67 -11.27 23.49 7.01
C LYS A 67 -10.22 24.45 7.55
N VAL A 68 -9.05 24.56 6.90
CA VAL A 68 -8.03 25.54 7.27
C VAL A 68 -8.43 26.86 6.62
N LYS A 69 -9.20 27.69 7.35
CA LYS A 69 -9.38 29.09 6.97
C LYS A 69 -8.00 29.76 7.00
N SER A 70 -7.57 30.34 5.87
CA SER A 70 -6.54 31.39 5.89
C SER A 70 -7.05 32.62 6.63
#